data_AF-A0A961NH66-F1
#
_entry.id   AF-A0A961NH66-F1
#
_cell.length_a   1.000
_cell.length_b   1.000
_cell.length_c   1.000
_cell.angle_alpha   90.00
_cell.angle_beta   90.00
_cell.angle_gamma   90.00
#
_symmetry.space_group_name_H-M   'P 1'
#
loop_
_entity.id
_entity.type
_entity.pdbx_description
1 polymer ?
#
loop_
_entity_poly.entity_id
_entity_poly.type
_entity_poly.pdbx_seq_one_letter_code
_entity_poly.pdbx_strand_id
1 'polypeptide(L)'
;TIIYIDGFGNLITSIQFDRVVAEHTRTRPDNWRIELKDHSIAFALSYGSAPRGELIFYSGSTGLIEIAVNMGNAARLTDSHVGDAVRLLLE
;
A
#
# COMPACT_ATOMS: atom_id res chain seq x y z
N THR A 1 -7.67 -6.44 2.83
CA THR A 1 -7.36 -6.58 4.26
C THR A 1 -5.86 -6.65 4.45
N ILE A 2 -5.33 -6.17 5.58
CA ILE A 2 -3.93 -6.41 5.96
C ILE A 2 -3.81 -7.87 6.39
N ILE A 3 -2.92 -8.62 5.75
CA ILE A 3 -2.72 -10.06 6.02
C ILE A 3 -1.40 -10.35 6.73
N TYR A 4 -0.46 -9.41 6.69
CA TYR A 4 0.84 -9.56 7.34
C TYR A 4 1.47 -8.20 7.61
N ILE A 5 2.29 -8.13 8.65
CA ILE A 5 3.14 -6.97 8.97
C ILE A 5 4.57 -7.51 9.05
N ASP A 6 5.46 -6.98 8.22
CA ASP A 6 6.85 -7.44 8.19
C ASP A 6 7.69 -6.89 9.37
N GLY A 7 8.94 -7.33 9.46
CA GLY A 7 9.86 -6.91 10.53
C GLY A 7 10.24 -5.43 10.51
N PHE A 8 10.00 -4.71 9.41
CA PHE A 8 10.20 -3.26 9.31
C PHE A 8 8.92 -2.49 9.69
N GLY A 9 7.77 -3.14 9.64
CA GLY A 9 6.46 -2.59 9.92
C GLY A 9 5.71 -2.15 8.66
N ASN A 10 6.06 -2.68 7.49
CA ASN A 10 5.25 -2.52 6.29
C ASN A 10 4.00 -3.39 6.40
N LEU A 11 2.91 -2.92 5.81
CA LEU A 11 1.61 -3.60 5.82
C LEU A 11 1.41 -4.30 4.49
N ILE A 12 1.40 -5.63 4.50
CA ILE A 12 1.16 -6.44 3.32
C ILE A 12 -0.34 -6.69 3.23
N THR A 13 -0.94 -6.31 2.10
CA THR A 13 -2.38 -6.46 1.88
C THR A 13 -2.71 -7.74 1.14
N SER A 14 -3.98 -8.16 1.18
CA SER A 14 -4.51 -9.28 0.39
C SER A 14 -4.71 -8.97 -1.10
N ILE A 15 -4.32 -7.77 -1.57
CA ILE A 15 -4.63 -7.30 -2.93
C ILE A 15 -3.45 -7.63 -3.86
N GLN A 16 -3.70 -8.44 -4.89
CA GLN A 16 -2.70 -8.78 -5.90
C GLN A 16 -2.59 -7.66 -6.94
N PHE A 17 -1.44 -7.00 -7.01
CA PHE A 17 -1.25 -5.81 -7.85
C PHE A 17 -1.47 -6.12 -9.33
N ASP A 18 -0.81 -7.16 -9.85
CA ASP A 18 -0.87 -7.53 -11.27
C ASP A 18 -2.28 -7.92 -11.72
N ARG A 19 -3.05 -8.55 -10.82
CA ARG A 19 -4.45 -8.88 -11.08
C ARG A 19 -5.30 -7.62 -11.23
N VAL A 20 -5.12 -6.63 -10.36
CA VAL A 20 -5.86 -5.35 -10.47
C VAL A 20 -5.49 -4.64 -11.78
N VAL A 21 -4.20 -4.57 -12.11
CA VAL A 21 -3.73 -3.96 -13.38
C VAL A 21 -4.35 -4.66 -14.59
N ALA A 22 -4.36 -5.99 -14.61
CA ALA A 22 -4.92 -6.77 -15.71
C ALA A 22 -6.45 -6.59 -15.85
N GLU A 23 -7.18 -6.49 -14.74
CA GLU A 23 -8.63 -6.31 -14.72
C GLU A 23 -9.06 -4.85 -15.01
N HIS A 24 -8.21 -3.85 -14.72
CA HIS A 24 -8.55 -2.43 -14.76
C HIS A 24 -7.64 -1.60 -15.69
N THR A 25 -7.50 -2.07 -16.93
CA THR A 25 -6.59 -1.52 -17.96
C THR A 25 -6.83 -0.06 -18.36
N ARG A 26 -7.96 0.55 -17.96
CA ARG A 26 -8.31 1.95 -18.24
C ARG A 26 -7.79 2.94 -17.19
N THR A 27 -7.32 2.45 -16.04
CA THR A 27 -6.80 3.28 -14.94
C THR A 27 -5.29 3.06 -14.82
N ARG A 28 -4.57 4.04 -14.27
CA ARG A 28 -3.13 3.94 -14.04
C ARG A 28 -2.85 3.91 -12.54
N PRO A 29 -1.87 3.11 -12.06
CA PRO A 29 -1.50 3.07 -10.65
C PRO A 29 -1.26 4.44 -10.02
N ASP A 30 -0.69 5.40 -10.77
CA ASP A 30 -0.45 6.77 -10.28
C ASP A 30 -1.73 7.53 -9.88
N ASN A 31 -2.90 7.12 -10.38
CA ASN A 31 -4.21 7.67 -10.00
C ASN A 31 -4.88 6.89 -8.86
N TRP A 32 -4.36 5.71 -8.51
CA TRP A 32 -4.98 4.87 -7.50
C TRP A 32 -4.74 5.43 -6.10
N ARG A 33 -5.66 5.12 -5.20
CA ARG A 33 -5.54 5.46 -3.77
C ARG A 33 -5.85 4.26 -2.91
N ILE A 34 -5.12 4.13 -1.81
CA ILE A 34 -5.53 3.24 -0.72
C ILE A 34 -6.16 4.05 0.39
N GLU A 35 -7.36 3.65 0.80
CA GLU A 35 -7.93 4.05 2.07
C GLU A 35 -7.62 3.00 3.14
N LEU A 36 -7.00 3.45 4.22
CA LEU A 36 -6.73 2.69 5.42
C LEU A 36 -7.05 3.57 6.62
N LYS A 37 -8.14 3.27 7.32
CA LYS A 37 -8.67 4.10 8.40
C LYS A 37 -8.87 5.56 7.94
N ASP A 38 -8.15 6.51 8.53
CA ASP A 38 -8.14 7.94 8.25
C ASP A 38 -7.06 8.37 7.25
N HIS A 39 -6.32 7.42 6.65
CA HIS A 39 -5.24 7.68 5.72
C HIS A 39 -5.68 7.45 4.27
N SER A 40 -5.40 8.43 3.42
CA SER A 40 -5.45 8.29 1.96
C SER A 40 -4.02 8.25 1.43
N ILE A 41 -3.66 7.13 0.80
CA ILE A 41 -2.27 6.77 0.51
C ILE A 41 -2.09 6.73 -0.99
N ALA A 42 -1.05 7.42 -1.48
CA ALA A 42 -0.72 7.49 -2.90
C ALA A 42 0.13 6.30 -3.36
N PHE A 43 0.04 5.97 -4.63
CA PHE A 43 0.94 5.01 -5.27
C PHE A 43 2.35 5.61 -5.41
N ALA A 44 3.35 4.76 -5.23
CA ALA A 44 4.74 5.03 -5.60
C ALA A 44 5.31 3.84 -6.37
N LEU A 45 6.20 4.12 -7.33
CA LEU A 45 6.87 3.06 -8.09
C LEU A 45 7.72 2.14 -7.20
N SER A 46 8.29 2.70 -6.15
CA SER A 46 9.04 1.95 -5.15
C SER A 46 9.06 2.70 -3.82
N TYR A 47 9.48 1.99 -2.77
CA TYR A 47 9.77 2.58 -1.47
C TYR A 47 10.71 3.82 -1.54
N GLY A 48 11.72 3.79 -2.42
CA GLY A 48 12.75 4.83 -2.51
C GLY A 48 12.36 6.06 -3.35
N SER A 49 11.23 6.02 -4.05
CA SER A 49 10.77 7.16 -4.86
C SER A 49 10.01 8.22 -4.05
N ALA A 50 9.68 7.94 -2.79
CA ALA A 50 8.98 8.87 -1.93
C ALA A 50 9.94 9.62 -0.98
N PRO A 51 9.67 10.89 -0.62
CA PRO A 51 10.30 11.58 0.51
C PRO A 51 10.36 10.75 1.80
N ARG A 52 11.41 10.99 2.61
CA ARG A 52 11.53 10.37 3.94
C ARG A 52 10.32 10.73 4.80
N GLY A 53 9.72 9.72 5.43
CA GLY A 53 8.56 9.82 6.31
C GLY A 53 7.22 9.76 5.58
N GLU A 54 7.22 9.68 4.25
CA GLU A 54 5.98 9.63 3.47
C GLU A 54 5.38 8.22 3.49
N LEU A 55 4.06 8.15 3.71
CA LEU A 55 3.25 6.94 3.66
C LEU A 55 2.78 6.71 2.23
N ILE A 56 3.20 5.58 1.65
CA ILE A 56 2.94 5.22 0.26
C ILE A 56 2.48 3.77 0.17
N PHE A 57 1.87 3.41 -0.96
CA PHE A 57 1.70 2.02 -1.35
C PHE A 57 2.39 1.73 -2.68
N TYR A 58 2.86 0.50 -2.85
CA TYR A 58 3.57 0.07 -4.05
C TYR A 58 3.36 -1.43 -4.31
N SER A 59 3.80 -1.90 -5.48
CA SER A 59 3.83 -3.33 -5.78
C SER A 59 5.03 -3.97 -5.07
N GLY A 60 4.73 -4.78 -4.05
CA GLY A 60 5.71 -5.45 -3.22
C GLY A 60 6.42 -6.61 -3.92
N SER A 61 7.49 -7.11 -3.29
CA SER A 61 8.26 -8.26 -3.82
C SER A 61 7.46 -9.56 -3.91
N THR A 62 6.36 -9.64 -3.16
CA THR A 62 5.43 -10.77 -3.13
C THR A 62 4.34 -10.70 -4.21
N GLY A 63 4.32 -9.64 -5.03
CA GLY A 63 3.24 -9.36 -6.00
C GLY A 63 1.95 -8.83 -5.36
N LEU A 64 1.94 -8.67 -4.04
CA LEU A 64 0.87 -8.03 -3.29
C LEU A 64 1.14 -6.53 -3.15
N ILE A 65 0.06 -5.78 -2.97
CA ILE A 65 0.17 -4.37 -2.59
C ILE A 65 0.70 -4.27 -1.16
N GLU A 66 1.78 -3.52 -1.00
CA GLU A 66 2.41 -3.20 0.28
C GLU A 66 2.22 -1.71 0.60
N ILE A 67 1.97 -1.39 1.87
CA ILE A 67 1.93 -0.02 2.39
C ILE A 67 3.14 0.18 3.31
N ALA A 68 3.93 1.22 3.04
CA ALA A 68 5.16 1.50 3.76
C ALA A 68 5.32 2.98 4.05
N VAL A 69 6.17 3.30 5.04
CA VAL A 69 6.65 4.65 5.28
C VAL A 69 8.12 4.70 4.92
N ASN A 70 8.54 5.60 4.02
CA ASN A 70 9.96 5.70 3.68
C ASN A 70 10.80 6.07 4.91
N MET A 71 11.72 5.19 5.29
CA MET A 71 12.53 5.18 6.51
C MET A 71 11.67 5.28 7.80
N GLY A 72 10.54 4.60 7.82
CA GLY A 72 9.62 4.55 8.97
C GLY A 72 8.92 3.21 9.12
N ASN A 73 7.91 3.19 9.99
CA ASN A 73 7.11 2.01 10.31
C ASN A 73 5.63 2.34 10.07
N ALA A 74 5.04 1.74 9.03
CA ALA A 74 3.67 2.04 8.61
C ALA A 74 2.62 1.54 9.62
N ALA A 75 2.85 0.37 10.21
CA ALA A 75 1.98 -0.17 11.27
C ALA A 75 1.85 0.78 12.46
N ARG A 76 2.96 1.32 12.95
CA ARG A 76 2.97 2.29 14.05
C ARG A 76 2.33 3.61 13.65
N LEU A 77 2.65 4.14 12.46
CA LEU A 77 2.13 5.44 12.02
C LEU A 77 0.60 5.41 11.85
N THR A 78 0.07 4.32 11.29
CA THR A 78 -1.36 4.15 11.01
C THR A 78 -2.12 3.43 12.14
N ASP A 79 -1.43 3.05 13.21
CA ASP A 79 -1.94 2.19 14.29
C ASP A 79 -2.55 0.87 13.78
N SER A 80 -2.11 0.36 12.64
CA SER A 80 -2.78 -0.73 11.92
C SER A 80 -2.29 -2.11 12.32
N HIS A 81 -3.20 -3.07 12.27
CA HIS A 81 -3.00 -4.45 12.68
C HIS A 81 -3.39 -5.44 11.56
N VAL A 82 -2.88 -6.67 11.66
CA VAL A 82 -3.36 -7.77 10.79
C VAL A 82 -4.86 -7.94 11.00
N GLY A 83 -5.61 -7.99 9.89
CA GLY A 83 -7.08 -8.04 9.89
C GLY A 83 -7.75 -6.70 9.56
N ASP A 84 -7.04 -5.57 9.60
CA ASP A 84 -7.64 -4.28 9.26
C ASP A 84 -8.08 -4.22 7.78
N ALA A 85 -9.21 -3.56 7.56
CA ALA A 85 -9.78 -3.38 6.23
C ALA A 85 -8.95 -2.36 5.42
N VAL A 86 -8.80 -2.65 4.13
CA VAL A 86 -8.09 -1.80 3.17
C VAL A 86 -8.99 -1.69 1.93
N ARG A 87 -9.16 -0.48 1.41
CA ARG A 87 -9.87 -0.27 0.14
C ARG A 87 -8.92 0.32 -0.89
N LEU A 88 -8.97 -0.23 -2.10
CA LEU A 88 -8.28 0.32 -3.26
C LEU A 88 -9.31 1.08 -4.11
N LEU A 89 -9.06 2.36 -4.33
CA LEU A 89 -9.83 3.22 -5.21
C LEU A 89 -9.10 3.33 -6.55
N LEU A 90 -9.84 3.09 -7.63
CA LEU A 90 -9.35 3.11 -9.01
C LEU A 90 -9.99 4.30 -9.72
N GLU A 91 -9.25 5.40 -9.84
CA GLU A 91 -9.67 6.63 -10.53
C GLU A 91 -9.22 6.66 -12.00
#